data_AF-A0A8H7Q6M0-F1
#
_entry.id   AF-A0A8H7Q6M0-F1
#
_cell.length_a   1.000
_cell.length_b   1.000
_cell.length_c   1.000
_cell.angle_alpha   90.00
_cell.angle_beta   90.00
_cell.angle_gamma   90.00
#
_symmetry.space_group_name_H-M   'P 1'
#
loop_
_entity.id
_entity.type
_entity.pdbx_description
1 polymer ?
#
loop_
_entity_poly.entity_id
_entity_poly.type
_entity_poly.pdbx_seq_one_letter_code
_entity_poly.pdbx_strand_id
1 'polypeptide(L)'
;MYHDAEQCHNDLSILVASPDINVDQRVLETVLQISTHLLQCASNPRWQPVSSVLDQLAKRLKHQPCPTAFSETLRMVIYHHRALRCEANMLYEQAIVYYQKVKTVRVPVEIPLASRTQRMAKASLDALTQARRHIYSSDGSDIEHICVACGVEAERMPVCARCKRVRLCSVACARKSDHKRLCKKKVTFA
;
A
#
# COMPACT_ATOMS: atom_id res chain seq x y z
N MET A 1 -4.40 -21.16 -11.37
CA MET A 1 -4.88 -20.30 -10.26
C MET A 1 -4.19 -20.78 -9.00
N TYR A 2 -3.52 -19.90 -8.26
CA TYR A 2 -2.94 -20.26 -6.96
C TYR A 2 -4.08 -20.42 -5.96
N HIS A 3 -4.34 -21.66 -5.53
CA HIS A 3 -5.35 -21.96 -4.52
C HIS A 3 -4.77 -22.03 -3.10
N ASP A 4 -3.44 -21.95 -2.97
CA ASP A 4 -2.75 -22.15 -1.71
C ASP A 4 -1.73 -21.04 -1.43
N ALA A 5 -1.94 -20.36 -0.30
CA ALA A 5 -1.05 -19.31 0.21
C ALA A 5 0.31 -19.89 0.65
N GLU A 6 0.34 -21.14 1.11
CA GLU A 6 1.57 -21.81 1.53
C GLU A 6 2.48 -22.09 0.34
N GLN A 7 1.93 -22.63 -0.75
CA GLN A 7 2.67 -22.81 -2.00
C GLN A 7 3.23 -21.47 -2.53
N CYS A 8 2.41 -20.41 -2.56
CA CYS A 8 2.87 -19.08 -2.98
C CYS A 8 4.01 -18.57 -2.10
N HIS A 9 3.89 -18.76 -0.79
CA HIS A 9 4.92 -18.37 0.15
C HIS A 9 6.23 -19.11 -0.12
N ASN A 10 6.17 -20.42 -0.35
CA ASN A 10 7.34 -21.25 -0.60
C ASN A 10 8.02 -20.86 -1.92
N ASP A 11 7.27 -20.72 -3.01
CA ASP A 11 7.78 -20.32 -4.32
C ASP A 11 8.50 -18.96 -4.24
N LEU A 12 7.86 -17.98 -3.61
CA LEU A 12 8.46 -16.65 -3.44
C LEU A 12 9.65 -16.68 -2.49
N SER A 13 9.63 -17.52 -1.45
CA SER A 13 10.73 -17.63 -0.49
C SER A 13 11.99 -18.18 -1.14
N ILE A 14 11.85 -19.14 -2.06
CA ILE A 14 12.96 -19.65 -2.87
C ILE A 14 13.57 -18.52 -3.71
N LEU A 15 12.72 -17.71 -4.38
CA LEU A 15 13.19 -16.54 -5.14
C LEU A 15 13.91 -15.52 -4.24
N VAL A 16 13.39 -15.27 -3.03
CA VAL A 16 13.99 -14.36 -2.05
C VAL A 16 15.24 -14.95 -1.38
N ALA A 17 15.46 -16.26 -1.42
CA ALA A 17 16.69 -16.88 -0.92
C ALA A 17 17.80 -16.97 -1.99
N SER A 18 17.44 -16.96 -3.28
CA SER A 18 18.41 -17.10 -4.37
C SER A 18 19.48 -16.00 -4.35
N PRO A 19 20.79 -16.30 -4.39
CA PRO A 19 21.84 -15.27 -4.39
C PRO A 19 21.72 -14.34 -5.60
N ASP A 20 21.45 -14.92 -6.77
CA ASP A 20 21.22 -14.21 -8.03
C ASP A 20 19.73 -14.28 -8.40
N ILE A 21 18.99 -13.23 -8.08
CA ILE A 21 17.58 -13.15 -8.49
C ILE A 21 17.54 -12.80 -9.98
N ASN A 22 17.37 -13.82 -10.82
CA ASN A 22 17.04 -13.64 -12.22
C ASN A 22 15.54 -13.45 -12.37
N VAL A 23 15.10 -12.20 -12.60
CA VAL A 23 13.70 -11.89 -12.86
C VAL A 23 13.46 -11.92 -14.35
N ASP A 24 12.80 -12.97 -14.82
CA ASP A 24 12.31 -13.08 -16.19
C ASP A 24 10.82 -12.73 -16.29
N GLN A 25 10.26 -12.86 -17.50
CA GLN A 25 8.85 -12.62 -17.76
C GLN A 25 7.92 -13.54 -16.95
N ARG A 26 8.28 -14.82 -16.78
CA ARG A 26 7.45 -15.80 -16.05
C ARG A 26 7.36 -15.46 -14.57
N VAL A 27 8.49 -15.08 -13.96
CA VAL A 27 8.53 -14.61 -12.56
C VAL A 27 7.69 -13.35 -12.41
N LEU A 28 7.79 -12.40 -13.34
CA LEU A 28 6.98 -11.17 -13.31
C LEU A 28 5.48 -11.46 -13.39
N GLU A 29 5.05 -12.31 -14.33
CA GLU A 29 3.65 -12.70 -14.49
C GLU A 29 3.11 -13.44 -13.25
N THR A 30 3.92 -14.34 -12.68
CA THR A 30 3.59 -15.09 -11.46
C THR A 30 3.37 -14.14 -10.28
N VAL A 31 4.31 -13.23 -10.05
CA VAL A 31 4.18 -12.26 -8.94
C VAL A 31 3.01 -11.30 -9.18
N LEU A 32 2.72 -10.93 -10.43
CA LEU A 32 1.55 -10.11 -10.76
C LEU A 32 0.23 -10.83 -10.42
N GLN A 33 0.12 -12.10 -10.76
CA GLN A 33 -1.05 -12.93 -10.41
C GLN A 33 -1.21 -13.04 -8.89
N ILE A 34 -0.14 -13.36 -8.16
CA ILE A 34 -0.14 -13.42 -6.70
C ILE A 34 -0.55 -12.07 -6.11
N SER A 35 0.04 -10.97 -6.60
CA SER A 35 -0.23 -9.63 -6.08
C SER A 35 -1.67 -9.20 -6.32
N THR A 36 -2.24 -9.54 -7.48
CA THR A 36 -3.65 -9.27 -7.79
C THR A 36 -4.57 -10.06 -6.85
N HIS A 37 -4.26 -11.32 -6.60
CA HIS A 37 -5.03 -12.16 -5.68
C HIS A 37 -4.94 -11.66 -4.23
N LEU A 38 -3.77 -11.17 -3.80
CA LEU A 38 -3.59 -10.55 -2.48
C LEU A 38 -4.51 -9.34 -2.24
N LEU A 39 -4.86 -8.58 -3.29
CA LEU A 39 -5.81 -7.48 -3.17
C LEU A 39 -7.24 -7.98 -2.94
N GLN A 40 -7.63 -9.06 -3.62
CA GLN A 40 -8.94 -9.68 -3.45
C GLN A 40 -9.07 -10.35 -2.07
N CYS A 41 -7.97 -10.82 -1.50
CA CYS A 41 -7.90 -11.48 -0.20
C CYS A 41 -7.32 -10.58 0.91
N ALA A 42 -7.38 -9.25 0.79
CA ALA A 42 -6.69 -8.32 1.69
C ALA A 42 -7.03 -8.50 3.18
N SER A 43 -8.26 -8.94 3.48
CA SER A 43 -8.73 -9.18 4.86
C SER A 43 -8.36 -10.57 5.40
N ASN A 44 -7.80 -11.47 4.57
CA ASN A 44 -7.51 -12.85 4.95
C ASN A 44 -6.10 -12.96 5.58
N PRO A 45 -5.99 -13.32 6.87
CA PRO A 45 -4.70 -13.40 7.56
C PRO A 45 -3.73 -14.44 6.96
N ARG A 46 -4.25 -15.48 6.30
CA ARG A 46 -3.42 -16.54 5.70
C ARG A 46 -2.45 -16.03 4.63
N TRP A 47 -2.76 -14.89 4.03
CA TRP A 47 -1.97 -14.28 2.97
C TRP A 47 -0.93 -13.27 3.48
N GLN A 48 -0.89 -13.00 4.80
CA GLN A 48 0.11 -12.11 5.41
C GLN A 48 1.56 -12.58 5.18
N PRO A 49 1.90 -13.89 5.30
CA PRO A 49 3.25 -14.37 5.00
C PRO A 49 3.67 -14.08 3.57
N VAL A 50 2.81 -14.36 2.59
CA VAL A 50 3.06 -14.09 1.17
C VAL A 50 3.36 -12.60 0.95
N SER A 51 2.59 -11.71 1.58
CA SER A 51 2.90 -10.28 1.51
C SER A 51 4.25 -9.92 2.12
N SER A 52 4.64 -10.57 3.23
CA SER A 52 5.93 -10.31 3.87
C SER A 52 7.08 -10.70 2.94
N VAL A 53 6.95 -11.81 2.22
CA VAL A 53 7.96 -12.27 1.26
C VAL A 53 8.06 -11.32 0.07
N LEU A 54 6.94 -10.83 -0.48
CA LEU A 54 6.97 -9.80 -1.54
C LEU A 54 7.68 -8.51 -1.09
N ASP A 55 7.49 -8.10 0.16
CA ASP A 55 8.19 -6.94 0.73
C ASP A 55 9.71 -7.18 0.81
N GLN A 56 10.13 -8.39 1.17
CA GLN A 56 11.54 -8.77 1.19
C GLN A 56 12.11 -8.81 -0.23
N LEU A 57 11.36 -9.36 -1.19
CA LEU A 57 11.73 -9.37 -2.61
C LEU A 57 11.97 -7.96 -3.13
N ALA A 58 11.03 -7.03 -2.94
CA ALA A 58 11.21 -5.64 -3.37
C ALA A 58 12.43 -4.95 -2.72
N LYS A 59 12.76 -5.28 -1.46
CA LYS A 59 13.97 -4.79 -0.79
C LYS A 59 15.23 -5.38 -1.42
N ARG A 60 15.26 -6.68 -1.75
CA ARG A 60 16.42 -7.30 -2.40
C ARG A 60 16.63 -6.74 -3.80
N LEU A 61 15.57 -6.65 -4.61
CA LEU A 61 15.62 -6.07 -5.95
C LEU A 61 16.16 -4.63 -5.93
N LYS A 62 15.85 -3.83 -4.90
CA LYS A 62 16.38 -2.47 -4.75
C LYS A 62 17.91 -2.41 -4.63
N HIS A 63 18.54 -3.42 -4.04
CA HIS A 63 19.99 -3.43 -3.79
C HIS A 63 20.75 -4.30 -4.82
N GLN A 64 20.08 -4.74 -5.90
CA GLN A 64 20.79 -5.44 -6.96
C GLN A 64 21.77 -4.49 -7.67
N PRO A 65 23.01 -4.93 -7.94
CA PRO A 65 24.05 -4.09 -8.53
C PRO A 65 23.74 -3.72 -9.99
N CYS A 66 22.99 -4.56 -10.72
CA CYS A 66 22.61 -4.33 -12.10
C CYS A 66 21.11 -4.66 -12.29
N PRO A 67 20.21 -3.69 -12.03
CA PRO A 67 18.78 -3.93 -12.14
C PRO A 67 18.34 -4.06 -13.61
N THR A 68 17.68 -5.17 -13.95
CA THR A 68 17.06 -5.39 -15.25
C THR A 68 15.71 -4.67 -15.35
N ALA A 69 15.20 -4.45 -16.57
CA ALA A 69 13.87 -3.89 -16.79
C ALA A 69 12.76 -4.72 -16.11
N PHE A 70 12.88 -6.05 -16.11
CA PHE A 70 11.95 -6.93 -15.40
C PHE A 70 12.04 -6.78 -13.88
N SER A 71 13.26 -6.72 -13.31
CA SER A 71 13.44 -6.52 -11.87
C SER A 71 12.86 -5.20 -11.37
N GLU A 72 13.01 -4.14 -12.16
CA GLU A 72 12.47 -2.82 -11.83
C GLU A 72 10.95 -2.76 -12.00
N THR A 73 10.44 -3.37 -13.07
CA THR A 73 9.00 -3.52 -13.26
C THR A 73 8.37 -4.29 -12.11
N LEU A 74 9.01 -5.39 -11.68
CA LEU A 74 8.55 -6.19 -10.56
C LEU A 74 8.53 -5.40 -9.24
N ARG A 75 9.63 -4.69 -8.94
CA ARG A 75 9.72 -3.81 -7.77
C ARG A 75 8.62 -2.76 -7.75
N MET A 76 8.34 -2.16 -8.91
CA MET A 76 7.29 -1.18 -9.08
C MET A 76 5.89 -1.76 -8.88
N VAL A 77 5.60 -2.94 -9.44
CA VAL A 77 4.34 -3.65 -9.26
C VAL A 77 4.11 -3.96 -7.78
N ILE A 78 5.13 -4.41 -7.05
CA ILE A 78 5.04 -4.69 -5.61
C ILE A 78 4.71 -3.41 -4.83
N TYR A 79 5.37 -2.28 -5.13
CA TYR A 79 5.05 -1.00 -4.47
C TYR A 79 3.62 -0.54 -4.78
N HIS A 80 3.16 -0.66 -6.02
CA HIS A 80 1.80 -0.27 -6.39
C HIS A 80 0.74 -1.11 -5.64
N HIS A 81 0.91 -2.43 -5.59
CA HIS A 81 -0.01 -3.31 -4.85
C HIS A 81 -0.03 -3.02 -3.36
N ARG A 82 1.12 -2.69 -2.78
CA ARG A 82 1.18 -2.29 -1.37
C ARG A 82 0.43 -0.99 -1.12
N ALA A 83 0.52 -0.04 -2.05
CA ALA A 83 -0.23 1.21 -1.98
C ALA A 83 -1.74 0.95 -2.02
N LEU A 84 -2.22 0.13 -2.96
CA LEU A 84 -3.63 -0.26 -3.07
C LEU A 84 -4.14 -0.96 -1.81
N ARG A 85 -3.33 -1.83 -1.21
CA ARG A 85 -3.70 -2.46 0.06
C ARG A 85 -3.74 -1.46 1.21
N CYS A 86 -2.82 -0.50 1.26
CA CYS A 86 -2.90 0.59 2.22
C CYS A 86 -4.19 1.40 2.03
N GLU A 87 -4.60 1.71 0.80
CA GLU A 87 -5.89 2.38 0.52
C GLU A 87 -7.08 1.55 1.00
N ALA A 88 -7.12 0.25 0.70
CA ALA A 88 -8.19 -0.65 1.13
C ALA A 88 -8.33 -0.72 2.67
N ASN A 89 -7.24 -0.45 3.40
CA ASN A 89 -7.22 -0.39 4.86
C ASN A 89 -7.28 1.06 5.42
N MET A 90 -7.62 2.04 4.58
CA MET A 90 -7.70 3.47 4.92
C MET A 90 -6.39 4.06 5.48
N LEU A 91 -5.24 3.50 5.10
CA LEU A 91 -3.90 3.95 5.47
C LEU A 91 -3.33 4.91 4.42
N TYR A 92 -4.06 5.98 4.09
CA TYR A 92 -3.77 6.86 2.95
C TYR A 92 -2.37 7.48 2.98
N GLU A 93 -1.87 7.90 4.15
CA GLU A 93 -0.50 8.44 4.28
C GLU A 93 0.57 7.40 3.91
N GLN A 94 0.35 6.12 4.22
CA GLN A 94 1.26 5.05 3.80
C GLN A 94 1.10 4.73 2.32
N ALA A 95 -0.14 4.75 1.81
CA ALA A 95 -0.42 4.57 0.38
C ALA A 95 0.33 5.61 -0.47
N ILE A 96 0.26 6.89 -0.08
CA ILE A 96 0.98 8.00 -0.72
C ILE A 96 2.49 7.70 -0.81
N VAL A 97 3.12 7.25 0.27
CA VAL A 97 4.55 6.90 0.28
C VAL A 97 4.87 5.81 -0.74
N TYR A 98 4.01 4.79 -0.89
CA TYR A 98 4.23 3.73 -1.86
C TYR A 98 3.98 4.18 -3.31
N TYR A 99 2.97 5.01 -3.57
CA TYR A 99 2.79 5.61 -4.90
C TYR A 99 3.96 6.53 -5.29
N GLN A 100 4.50 7.28 -4.33
CA GLN A 100 5.71 8.07 -4.56
C GLN A 100 6.91 7.17 -4.91
N LYS A 101 7.08 6.02 -4.23
CA LYS A 101 8.11 5.05 -4.58
C LYS A 101 7.97 4.51 -6.00
N VAL A 102 6.74 4.22 -6.45
CA VAL A 102 6.49 3.82 -7.85
C VAL A 102 7.04 4.87 -8.82
N LYS A 103 6.81 6.17 -8.56
CA LYS A 103 7.33 7.27 -9.40
C LYS A 103 8.87 7.34 -9.42
N THR A 104 9.54 6.92 -8.36
CA THR A 104 11.02 6.95 -8.29
C THR A 104 11.70 5.79 -9.03
N VAL A 105 10.95 4.73 -9.36
CA VAL A 105 11.50 3.58 -10.09
C VAL A 105 11.72 3.96 -11.55
N ARG A 106 12.96 3.81 -12.03
CA ARG A 106 13.34 4.00 -13.43
C ARG A 106 13.53 2.63 -14.08
N VAL A 107 12.75 2.35 -15.12
CA VAL A 107 12.88 1.11 -15.89
C VAL A 107 13.77 1.41 -17.11
N PRO A 108 14.89 0.69 -17.32
CA PRO A 108 15.85 0.99 -18.39
C PRO A 108 15.29 0.87 -19.81
N VAL A 109 14.29 0.01 -20.01
CA VAL A 109 13.62 -0.23 -21.29
C VAL A 109 12.11 -0.17 -21.05
N GLU A 110 11.37 0.39 -22.00
CA GLU A 110 9.92 0.49 -21.86
C GLU A 110 9.27 -0.91 -21.88
N ILE A 111 8.63 -1.26 -20.76
CA ILE A 111 7.78 -2.45 -20.64
C ILE A 111 6.34 -1.95 -20.49
N PRO A 112 5.37 -2.41 -21.30
CA PRO A 112 3.99 -1.90 -21.27
C PRO A 112 3.33 -1.98 -19.88
N LEU A 113 3.61 -3.04 -19.13
CA LEU A 113 3.16 -3.19 -17.74
C LEU A 113 3.72 -2.08 -16.85
N ALA A 114 5.00 -1.72 -17.03
CA ALA A 114 5.63 -0.67 -16.27
C ALA A 114 4.93 0.68 -16.49
N SER A 115 4.76 1.08 -17.75
CA SER A 115 4.07 2.33 -18.12
C SER A 115 2.62 2.35 -17.61
N ARG A 116 1.91 1.21 -17.66
CA ARG A 116 0.56 1.08 -17.08
C ARG A 116 0.57 1.28 -15.56
N THR A 117 1.46 0.62 -14.83
CA THR A 117 1.56 0.74 -13.38
C THR A 117 1.90 2.17 -12.95
N GLN A 118 2.80 2.86 -13.66
CA GLN A 118 3.12 4.26 -13.39
C GLN A 118 1.91 5.18 -13.57
N ARG A 119 1.14 5.01 -14.68
CA ARG A 119 -0.08 5.80 -14.92
C ARG A 119 -1.12 5.60 -13.82
N MET A 120 -1.38 4.34 -13.44
CA MET A 120 -2.34 4.02 -12.38
C MET A 120 -1.89 4.59 -11.03
N ALA A 121 -0.61 4.40 -10.66
CA ALA A 121 -0.06 4.94 -9.43
C ALA A 121 -0.12 6.48 -9.36
N LYS A 122 0.14 7.15 -10.50
CA LYS A 122 0.04 8.60 -10.61
C LYS A 122 -1.40 9.07 -10.40
N ALA A 123 -2.37 8.44 -11.07
CA ALA A 123 -3.78 8.80 -10.93
C ALA A 123 -4.25 8.66 -9.46
N SER A 124 -3.93 7.55 -8.79
CA SER A 124 -4.25 7.36 -7.36
C SER A 124 -3.57 8.39 -6.46
N LEU A 125 -2.28 8.69 -6.69
CA LEU A 125 -1.56 9.69 -5.91
C LEU A 125 -2.15 11.09 -6.06
N ASP A 126 -2.48 11.48 -7.29
CA ASP A 126 -3.08 12.78 -7.58
C ASP A 126 -4.46 12.89 -6.87
N ALA A 127 -5.29 11.85 -6.94
CA ALA A 127 -6.58 11.78 -6.24
C ALA A 127 -6.45 11.87 -4.71
N LEU A 128 -5.54 11.09 -4.09
CA LEU A 128 -5.31 11.15 -2.64
C LEU A 128 -4.77 12.50 -2.19
N THR A 129 -3.88 13.11 -2.99
CA THR A 129 -3.30 14.43 -2.69
C THR A 129 -4.36 15.52 -2.80
N GLN A 130 -5.24 15.44 -3.81
CA GLN A 130 -6.36 16.37 -3.96
C GLN A 130 -7.37 16.22 -2.81
N ALA A 131 -7.78 15.00 -2.46
CA ALA A 131 -8.64 14.74 -1.31
C ALA A 131 -8.04 15.30 -0.02
N ARG A 132 -6.72 15.15 0.17
CA ARG A 132 -6.00 15.75 1.29
C ARG A 132 -6.06 17.28 1.25
N ARG A 133 -5.91 17.92 0.09
CA ARG A 133 -6.02 19.39 -0.03
C ARG A 133 -7.42 19.89 0.30
N HIS A 134 -8.49 19.20 -0.11
CA HIS A 134 -9.85 19.58 0.28
C HIS A 134 -10.06 19.53 1.81
N ILE A 135 -9.39 18.63 2.52
CA ILE A 135 -9.44 18.58 4.00
C ILE A 135 -8.72 19.77 4.66
N TYR A 136 -7.66 20.29 4.04
CA TYR A 136 -6.81 21.35 4.63
C TYR A 136 -7.00 22.75 4.03
N SER A 137 -7.72 22.87 2.91
CA SER A 137 -7.84 24.11 2.12
C SER A 137 -9.27 24.67 2.09
N SER A 138 -10.23 24.03 2.76
CA SER A 138 -11.45 24.73 3.15
C SER A 138 -11.13 25.61 4.35
N ASP A 139 -11.07 26.92 4.12
CA ASP A 139 -11.48 27.89 5.13
C ASP A 139 -12.74 27.33 5.82
N GLY A 140 -12.67 27.23 7.15
CA GLY A 140 -13.44 26.27 7.91
C GLY A 140 -14.95 26.38 7.78
N SER A 141 -15.62 25.22 7.68
CA SER A 141 -16.82 24.93 8.49
C SER A 141 -17.35 23.50 8.37
N ASP A 142 -17.21 22.78 7.25
CA ASP A 142 -18.20 21.69 7.01
C ASP A 142 -17.71 20.23 6.89
N ILE A 143 -16.41 19.91 6.97
CA ILE A 143 -15.93 18.49 6.92
C ILE A 143 -15.55 17.97 8.33
N GLU A 144 -15.87 18.72 9.39
CA GLU A 144 -15.32 18.48 10.72
C GLU A 144 -15.97 17.33 11.53
N HIS A 145 -16.96 16.63 10.96
CA HIS A 145 -17.94 15.90 11.78
C HIS A 145 -18.13 14.41 11.49
N ILE A 146 -17.38 13.78 10.57
CA ILE A 146 -17.66 12.40 10.15
C ILE A 146 -16.81 11.35 10.90
N CYS A 147 -17.44 10.29 11.40
CA CYS A 147 -16.79 9.15 12.04
C CYS A 147 -16.10 8.22 11.01
N VAL A 148 -14.80 7.96 11.19
CA VAL A 148 -14.03 7.08 10.30
C VAL A 148 -14.48 5.61 10.35
N ALA A 149 -15.16 5.19 11.43
CA ALA A 149 -15.59 3.81 11.58
C ALA A 149 -17.02 3.52 11.09
N CYS A 150 -17.90 4.52 11.07
CA CYS A 150 -19.32 4.30 10.75
C CYS A 150 -19.95 5.37 9.86
N GLY A 151 -19.21 6.40 9.45
CA GLY A 151 -19.68 7.43 8.53
C GLY A 151 -20.71 8.41 9.11
N VAL A 152 -21.08 8.28 10.40
CA VAL A 152 -22.02 9.20 11.05
C VAL A 152 -21.40 10.58 11.18
N GLU A 153 -22.20 11.60 10.87
CA GLU A 153 -21.86 13.00 11.07
C GLU A 153 -22.33 13.49 12.45
N ALA A 154 -21.48 14.17 13.21
CA ALA A 154 -21.83 14.77 14.49
C ALA A 154 -20.99 16.02 14.80
N GLU A 155 -21.68 17.09 15.20
CA GLU A 155 -21.13 18.43 15.49
C GLU A 155 -19.98 18.43 16.52
N ARG A 156 -19.92 17.43 17.40
CA ARG A 156 -18.76 17.22 18.28
C ARG A 156 -18.37 15.75 18.27
N MET A 157 -17.21 15.45 17.68
CA MET A 157 -16.62 14.11 17.72
C MET A 157 -15.28 14.09 18.45
N PRO A 158 -15.07 13.13 19.36
CA PRO A 158 -13.76 12.95 19.96
C PRO A 158 -12.74 12.57 18.89
N VAL A 159 -11.63 13.31 18.88
CA VAL A 159 -10.46 13.01 18.09
C VAL A 159 -9.54 12.05 18.85
N CYS A 160 -8.85 11.18 18.12
CA CYS A 160 -7.85 10.32 18.72
C CYS A 160 -6.78 11.18 19.42
N ALA A 161 -6.65 11.04 20.73
CA ALA A 161 -5.67 11.79 21.52
C ALA A 161 -4.21 11.58 21.06
N ARG A 162 -3.91 10.46 20.39
CA ARG A 162 -2.55 10.07 20.00
C ARG A 162 -2.09 10.67 18.67
N CYS A 163 -2.93 10.64 17.63
CA CYS A 163 -2.59 11.18 16.32
C CYS A 163 -3.24 12.54 16.05
N LYS A 164 -4.31 12.89 16.78
CA LYS A 164 -5.17 14.06 16.56
C LYS A 164 -5.69 14.17 15.11
N ARG A 165 -5.86 13.04 14.41
CA ARG A 165 -6.26 12.97 12.98
C ARG A 165 -7.54 12.20 12.73
N VAL A 166 -7.88 11.24 13.60
CA VAL A 166 -9.03 10.34 13.40
C VAL A 166 -10.15 10.73 14.35
N ARG A 167 -11.35 10.95 13.82
CA ARG A 167 -12.60 11.22 14.57
C ARG A 167 -13.42 9.95 14.66
N LEU A 168 -13.92 9.65 15.86
CA LEU A 168 -14.69 8.44 16.14
C LEU A 168 -15.90 8.83 16.98
N CYS A 169 -17.11 8.51 16.54
CA CYS A 169 -18.33 8.93 17.25
C CYS A 169 -18.48 8.31 18.65
N SER A 170 -17.76 7.22 18.93
CA SER A 170 -17.88 6.48 20.19
C SER A 170 -16.66 5.61 20.47
N VAL A 171 -16.56 5.16 21.73
CA VAL A 171 -15.59 4.15 22.15
C VAL A 171 -15.80 2.83 21.39
N ALA A 172 -17.05 2.49 21.03
CA ALA A 172 -17.36 1.32 20.22
C ALA A 172 -16.74 1.43 18.81
N CYS A 173 -16.88 2.59 18.16
CA CYS A 173 -16.24 2.87 16.88
C CYS A 173 -14.71 2.87 16.99
N ALA A 174 -14.16 3.39 18.10
CA ALA A 174 -12.72 3.33 18.37
C ALA A 174 -12.18 1.90 18.47
N ARG A 175 -12.97 0.97 19.02
CA ARG A 175 -12.62 -0.45 19.12
C ARG A 175 -12.78 -1.21 17.81
N LYS A 176 -13.79 -0.86 17.00
CA LYS A 176 -14.03 -1.46 15.68
C LYS A 176 -13.01 -1.01 14.63
N SER A 177 -12.52 0.22 14.73
CA SER A 177 -11.52 0.72 13.79
C SER A 177 -10.16 0.07 14.03
N ASP A 178 -9.49 -0.37 12.96
CA ASP A 178 -8.08 -0.79 13.01
C ASP A 178 -7.13 0.35 13.40
N HIS A 179 -7.66 1.57 13.51
CA HIS A 179 -6.93 2.75 13.95
C HIS A 179 -6.17 2.50 15.24
N LYS A 180 -6.77 1.88 16.27
CA LYS A 180 -6.07 1.67 17.56
C LYS A 180 -4.79 0.85 17.42
N ARG A 181 -4.77 -0.14 16.52
CA ARG A 181 -3.59 -1.00 16.26
C ARG A 181 -2.53 -0.30 15.42
N LEU A 182 -2.95 0.57 14.51
CA LEU A 182 -2.06 1.19 13.50
C LEU A 182 -1.69 2.65 13.83
N CYS A 183 -2.33 3.25 14.85
CA CYS A 183 -2.15 4.63 15.24
C CYS A 183 -0.76 4.86 15.84
N LYS A 184 0.11 5.50 15.04
CA LYS A 184 1.41 6.02 15.46
C LYS A 184 1.26 7.46 15.95
N LYS A 185 2.00 7.80 17.02
CA LYS A 185 2.03 9.16 17.60
C LYS A 185 2.42 10.16 16.52
N LYS A 186 1.76 11.33 16.48
CA LYS A 186 2.18 12.41 15.59
C LYS A 186 3.62 12.78 15.98
N VAL A 187 4.59 12.57 15.08
CA VAL A 187 5.91 13.18 15.23
C VAL A 187 5.70 14.66 14.95
N THR A 188 5.67 15.45 16.02
CA THR A 188 5.83 16.90 15.93
C THR A 188 7.29 17.13 15.56
N PHE A 189 7.55 17.43 14.29
CA PHE A 189 8.77 18.14 13.93
C PHE A 189 8.58 19.54 14.50
N ALA A 190 9.35 19.84 15.54
CA ALA A 190 9.50 21.17 16.10
C ALA A 190 10.29 22.04 15.12
#